data_AF-A0AAQ0CWY4-F1
#
_entry.id   AF-A0AAQ0CWY4-F1
#
_cell.length_a   1.000
_cell.length_b   1.000
_cell.length_c   1.000
_cell.angle_alpha   90.00
_cell.angle_beta   90.00
_cell.angle_gamma   90.00
#
_symmetry.space_group_name_H-M   'P 1'
#
loop_
_entity.id
_entity.type
_entity.pdbx_description
1 polymer ?
#
loop_
_entity_poly.entity_id
_entity_poly.type
_entity_poly.pdbx_seq_one_letter_code
_entity_poly.pdbx_strand_id
1 'polypeptide(L)'
;MNARHVVAGLTQLVAMRAKEVDRLEIDVAARDAEGARYRHHISQMTLLMQSVDTGTHVHPEHAMNGARYRSALANLIHLHQHQLAKHEALVAGLRADLCRARLRYEQIDRVRSRKLGALELEKRARDRKLEDQQASQAWLRRRLSQQRSISNPF
;
A
#
# COMPACT_ATOMS: atom_id res chain seq x y z
N MET A 1 -6.00 28.47 13.41
CA MET A 1 -5.41 27.11 13.55
C MET A 1 -3.96 27.16 13.06
N ASN A 2 -2.98 26.72 13.84
CA ASN A 2 -1.55 26.86 13.48
C ASN A 2 -1.18 25.89 12.34
N ALA A 3 -0.62 26.40 11.23
CA ALA A 3 -0.27 25.61 10.05
C ALA A 3 0.69 24.44 10.38
N ARG A 4 1.56 24.61 11.38
CA ARG A 4 2.46 23.55 11.87
C ARG A 4 1.69 22.38 12.49
N HIS A 5 0.65 22.66 13.29
CA HIS A 5 -0.18 21.60 13.89
C HIS A 5 -0.97 20.82 12.85
N VAL A 6 -1.47 21.50 11.80
CA VAL A 6 -2.17 20.85 10.69
C VAL A 6 -1.23 19.91 9.93
N VAL A 7 -0.01 20.35 9.63
CA VAL A 7 1.01 19.51 8.96
C VAL A 7 1.42 18.30 9.81
N ALA A 8 1.59 18.48 11.12
CA ALA A 8 1.91 17.39 12.04
C ALA A 8 0.78 16.35 12.08
N GLY A 9 -0.48 16.80 12.21
CA GLY A 9 -1.65 15.92 12.17
C GLY A 9 -1.79 15.17 10.84
N LEU A 10 -1.60 15.84 9.71
CA LEU A 10 -1.59 15.20 8.40
C LEU A 10 -0.46 14.17 8.26
N THR A 11 0.72 14.45 8.82
CA THR A 11 1.85 13.50 8.81
C THR A 11 1.53 12.24 9.60
N GLN A 12 0.94 12.38 10.78
CA GLN A 12 0.48 11.24 11.56
C GLN A 12 -0.61 10.46 10.82
N LEU A 13 -1.55 11.14 10.19
CA LEU A 13 -2.62 10.50 9.42
C LEU A 13 -2.08 9.71 8.22
N VAL A 14 -1.12 10.26 7.47
CA VAL A 14 -0.43 9.56 6.39
C VAL A 14 0.25 8.30 6.91
N ALA A 15 0.97 8.39 8.04
CA ALA A 15 1.65 7.24 8.64
C ALA A 15 0.65 6.15 9.08
N MET A 16 -0.51 6.52 9.61
CA MET A 16 -1.55 5.55 9.96
C MET A 16 -2.14 4.88 8.71
N ARG A 17 -2.39 5.64 7.63
CA ARG A 17 -2.93 5.09 6.39
C ARG A 17 -1.92 4.23 5.64
N ALA A 18 -0.63 4.53 5.70
CA ALA A 18 0.43 3.68 5.19
C ALA A 18 0.38 2.29 5.86
N LYS A 19 0.33 2.25 7.20
CA LYS A 19 0.22 0.99 7.95
C LYS A 19 -1.04 0.19 7.61
N GLU A 20 -2.16 0.87 7.34
CA GLU A 20 -3.40 0.22 6.89
C GLU A 20 -3.22 -0.45 5.51
N VAL A 21 -2.55 0.24 4.57
CA VAL A 21 -2.20 -0.32 3.26
C VAL A 21 -1.28 -1.53 3.43
N ASP A 22 -0.19 -1.39 4.19
CA ASP A 22 0.77 -2.49 4.42
C ASP A 22 0.07 -3.74 4.99
N ARG A 23 -0.82 -3.54 5.97
CA ARG A 23 -1.61 -4.64 6.55
C ARG A 23 -2.50 -5.31 5.50
N LEU A 24 -3.24 -4.54 4.70
CA LEU A 24 -4.11 -5.09 3.66
C LEU A 24 -3.33 -5.81 2.56
N GLU A 25 -2.12 -5.36 2.24
CA GLU A 25 -1.22 -6.04 1.31
C GLU A 25 -0.79 -7.41 1.83
N ILE A 26 -0.40 -7.49 3.10
CA ILE A 26 -0.06 -8.76 3.76
C ILE A 26 -1.27 -9.70 3.76
N ASP A 27 -2.46 -9.18 4.11
CA ASP A 27 -3.68 -9.98 4.14
C ASP A 27 -4.04 -10.52 2.75
N VAL A 28 -3.95 -9.70 1.69
CA VAL A 28 -4.18 -10.15 0.31
C VAL A 28 -3.16 -11.21 -0.09
N ALA A 29 -1.86 -11.02 0.20
CA ALA A 29 -0.82 -11.98 -0.14
C ALA A 29 -1.02 -13.34 0.55
N ALA A 30 -1.40 -13.33 1.83
CA ALA A 30 -1.71 -14.53 2.60
C ALA A 30 -2.88 -15.32 1.97
N ARG A 31 -3.93 -14.61 1.53
CA ARG A 31 -5.09 -15.23 0.88
C ARG A 31 -4.78 -15.70 -0.54
N ASP A 32 -3.92 -15.01 -1.27
CA ASP A 32 -3.49 -15.48 -2.59
C ASP A 32 -2.71 -16.80 -2.50
N ALA A 33 -1.87 -16.96 -1.46
CA ALA A 33 -1.20 -18.22 -1.17
C ALA A 33 -2.18 -19.37 -0.84
N GLU A 34 -3.25 -19.07 -0.10
CA GLU A 34 -4.34 -20.03 0.16
C GLU A 34 -5.09 -20.43 -1.12
N GLY A 35 -5.40 -19.46 -1.99
CA GLY A 35 -6.01 -19.73 -3.30
C GLY A 35 -5.12 -20.59 -4.19
N ALA A 36 -3.80 -20.37 -4.15
CA ALA A 36 -2.83 -21.20 -4.87
C ALA A 36 -2.83 -22.65 -4.36
N ARG A 37 -2.95 -22.87 -3.04
CA ARG A 37 -3.07 -24.22 -2.45
C ARG A 37 -4.32 -24.94 -2.93
N TYR A 38 -5.48 -24.28 -2.97
CA TYR A 38 -6.70 -24.88 -3.51
C TYR A 38 -6.55 -25.29 -4.97
N ARG A 39 -6.01 -24.41 -5.82
CA ARG A 39 -5.76 -24.72 -7.24
C ARG A 39 -4.78 -25.88 -7.40
N HIS A 40 -3.74 -25.94 -6.57
CA HIS A 40 -2.79 -27.05 -6.56
C HIS A 40 -3.47 -28.37 -6.20
N HIS A 41 -4.26 -28.41 -5.12
CA HIS A 41 -4.98 -29.63 -4.72
C HIS A 41 -5.98 -30.10 -5.77
N ILE A 42 -6.73 -29.17 -6.38
CA ILE A 42 -7.66 -29.49 -7.48
C ILE A 42 -6.90 -30.13 -8.64
N SER A 43 -5.77 -29.55 -9.05
CA SER A 43 -4.92 -30.09 -10.11
C SER A 43 -4.42 -31.50 -9.78
N GLN A 44 -3.90 -31.71 -8.57
CA GLN A 44 -3.42 -33.03 -8.12
C GLN A 44 -4.54 -34.09 -8.12
N MET A 45 -5.71 -33.78 -7.56
CA MET A 45 -6.85 -34.71 -7.57
C MET A 45 -7.34 -35.00 -8.99
N THR A 46 -7.30 -34.01 -9.88
CA THR A 46 -7.68 -34.18 -11.28
C THR A 46 -6.72 -35.14 -11.99
N LEU A 47 -5.41 -35.01 -11.76
CA LEU A 47 -4.39 -35.92 -12.28
C LEU A 47 -4.58 -37.34 -11.74
N LEU A 48 -4.81 -37.48 -10.43
CA LEU A 48 -5.10 -38.78 -9.81
C LEU A 48 -6.35 -39.44 -10.37
N MET A 49 -7.39 -38.66 -10.66
CA MET A 49 -8.62 -39.17 -11.26
C MET A 49 -8.38 -39.69 -12.69
N GLN A 50 -7.50 -39.01 -13.45
CA GLN A 50 -7.12 -39.38 -14.81
C GLN A 50 -6.19 -40.60 -14.87
N SER A 51 -5.39 -40.84 -13.82
CA SER A 51 -4.47 -41.99 -13.76
C SER A 51 -5.16 -43.32 -13.43
N VAL A 52 -6.45 -43.31 -13.11
CA VAL A 52 -7.21 -44.54 -12.82
C VAL A 52 -7.53 -45.24 -14.13
N ASP A 53 -6.89 -46.39 -14.32
CA ASP A 53 -7.04 -47.18 -15.53
C ASP A 53 -8.44 -47.82 -15.61
N THR A 54 -9.03 -47.81 -16.80
CA THR A 54 -10.38 -48.34 -17.06
C THR A 54 -10.42 -49.37 -18.18
N GLY A 55 -9.26 -49.95 -18.49
CA GLY A 55 -9.12 -50.94 -19.56
C GLY A 55 -10.08 -52.12 -19.44
N THR A 56 -10.41 -52.70 -20.59
CA THR A 56 -11.36 -53.82 -20.77
C THR A 56 -10.87 -55.16 -20.18
N HIS A 57 -9.64 -55.23 -19.65
CA HIS A 57 -9.03 -56.44 -19.09
C HIS A 57 -8.90 -56.42 -17.56
N VAL A 58 -9.61 -55.52 -16.87
CA VAL A 58 -9.54 -55.37 -15.41
C VAL A 58 -10.56 -56.29 -14.73
N HIS A 59 -10.17 -56.98 -13.66
CA HIS A 59 -11.08 -57.79 -12.85
C HIS A 59 -12.27 -56.95 -12.36
N PRO A 60 -13.52 -57.48 -12.35
CA PRO A 60 -14.72 -56.69 -12.03
C PRO A 60 -14.64 -55.89 -10.71
N GLU A 61 -14.04 -56.47 -9.67
CA GLU A 61 -13.84 -55.79 -8.37
C GLU A 61 -12.93 -54.56 -8.48
N HIS A 62 -11.86 -54.65 -9.27
CA HIS A 62 -10.95 -53.51 -9.51
C HIS A 62 -11.66 -52.41 -10.32
N ALA A 63 -12.51 -52.78 -11.28
CA ALA A 63 -13.33 -51.82 -12.03
C ALA A 63 -14.33 -51.09 -11.12
N MET A 64 -15.00 -51.81 -10.21
CA MET A 64 -15.90 -51.22 -9.21
C MET A 64 -15.16 -50.28 -8.25
N ASN A 65 -13.98 -50.68 -7.75
CA ASN A 65 -13.15 -49.84 -6.89
C ASN A 65 -12.66 -48.58 -7.60
N GLY A 66 -12.21 -48.70 -8.85
CA GLY A 66 -11.81 -47.56 -9.68
C GLY A 66 -12.97 -46.60 -9.95
N ALA A 67 -14.19 -47.10 -10.17
CA ALA A 67 -15.38 -46.27 -10.31
C ALA A 67 -15.74 -45.52 -9.00
N ARG A 68 -15.71 -46.22 -7.86
CA ARG A 68 -15.96 -45.61 -6.53
C ARG A 68 -14.92 -44.55 -6.19
N TYR A 69 -13.64 -44.82 -6.43
CA TYR A 69 -12.54 -43.88 -6.19
C TYR A 69 -12.67 -42.64 -7.07
N ARG A 70 -12.95 -42.79 -8.37
CA ARG A 70 -13.18 -41.65 -9.27
C ARG A 70 -14.39 -40.81 -8.86
N SER A 71 -15.49 -41.45 -8.46
CA SER A 71 -16.67 -40.75 -7.95
C SER A 71 -16.34 -39.95 -6.68
N ALA A 72 -15.59 -40.54 -5.74
CA ALA A 72 -15.13 -39.84 -4.55
C ALA A 72 -14.21 -38.65 -4.87
N LEU A 73 -13.25 -38.82 -5.79
CA LEU A 73 -12.40 -37.72 -6.25
C LEU A 73 -13.20 -36.61 -6.94
N ALA A 74 -14.16 -36.95 -7.80
CA ALA A 74 -15.01 -35.97 -8.46
C ALA A 74 -15.79 -35.12 -7.43
N ASN A 75 -16.34 -35.76 -6.40
CA ASN A 75 -17.02 -35.05 -5.32
C ASN A 75 -16.07 -34.11 -4.53
N LEU A 76 -14.84 -34.57 -4.23
CA LEU A 76 -13.84 -33.75 -3.55
C LEU A 76 -13.37 -32.57 -4.42
N ILE A 77 -13.16 -32.78 -5.71
CA ILE A 77 -12.83 -31.73 -6.67
C ILE A 77 -13.93 -30.67 -6.68
N HIS A 78 -15.20 -31.08 -6.79
CA HIS A 78 -16.32 -30.15 -6.75
C HIS A 78 -16.40 -29.35 -5.44
N LEU A 79 -16.17 -30.00 -4.30
CA LEU A 79 -16.11 -29.32 -3.00
C LEU A 79 -15.00 -28.26 -2.97
N HIS A 80 -13.79 -28.61 -3.42
CA HIS A 80 -12.66 -27.69 -3.45
C HIS A 80 -12.85 -26.55 -4.45
N GLN A 81 -13.51 -26.79 -5.59
CA GLN A 81 -13.88 -25.74 -6.55
C GLN A 81 -14.86 -24.75 -5.93
N HIS A 82 -15.86 -25.23 -5.19
CA HIS A 82 -16.81 -24.36 -4.50
C HIS A 82 -16.12 -23.52 -3.41
N GLN A 83 -15.24 -24.14 -2.62
CA GLN A 83 -14.43 -23.43 -1.62
C GLN A 83 -13.52 -22.38 -2.27
N LEU A 84 -12.86 -22.71 -3.38
CA LEU A 84 -12.03 -21.78 -4.14
C LEU A 84 -12.86 -20.60 -4.66
N ALA A 85 -14.03 -20.83 -5.24
CA ALA A 85 -14.88 -19.75 -5.74
C ALA A 85 -15.32 -18.80 -4.61
N LYS A 86 -15.70 -19.34 -3.45
CA LYS A 86 -16.02 -18.54 -2.26
C LYS A 86 -14.81 -17.74 -1.78
N HIS A 87 -13.64 -18.37 -1.75
CA HIS A 87 -12.39 -17.72 -1.36
C HIS A 87 -12.03 -16.58 -2.30
N GLU A 88 -12.10 -16.80 -3.61
CA GLU A 88 -11.80 -15.79 -4.63
C GLU A 88 -12.75 -14.59 -4.55
N ALA A 89 -14.03 -14.81 -4.24
CA ALA A 89 -14.98 -13.72 -3.99
C ALA A 89 -14.58 -12.86 -2.78
N LEU A 90 -14.13 -13.48 -1.69
CA LEU A 90 -13.63 -12.75 -0.52
C LEU A 90 -12.35 -11.96 -0.83
N VAL A 91 -11.42 -12.57 -1.57
CA VAL A 91 -10.18 -11.90 -2.00
C VAL A 91 -10.47 -10.72 -2.92
N ALA A 92 -11.45 -10.83 -3.82
CA ALA A 92 -11.86 -9.71 -4.66
C ALA A 92 -12.34 -8.51 -3.82
N GLY A 93 -13.11 -8.76 -2.76
CA GLY A 93 -13.50 -7.75 -1.78
C GLY A 93 -12.30 -7.08 -1.11
N LEU A 94 -11.36 -7.88 -0.59
CA LEU A 94 -10.14 -7.39 0.04
C LEU A 94 -9.25 -6.57 -0.90
N ARG A 95 -9.12 -7.00 -2.16
CA ARG A 95 -8.39 -6.24 -3.19
C ARG A 95 -9.06 -4.90 -3.47
N ALA A 96 -10.39 -4.86 -3.52
CA ALA A 96 -11.12 -3.60 -3.66
C ALA A 96 -10.92 -2.68 -2.45
N ASP A 97 -10.89 -3.23 -1.23
CA ASP A 97 -10.55 -2.48 -0.02
C ASP A 97 -9.13 -1.93 -0.04
N LEU A 98 -8.15 -2.73 -0.46
CA LEU A 98 -6.77 -2.30 -0.64
C LEU A 98 -6.67 -1.14 -1.64
N CYS A 99 -7.34 -1.24 -2.78
CA CYS A 99 -7.38 -0.15 -3.77
C CYS A 99 -7.96 1.14 -3.16
N ARG A 100 -9.06 1.04 -2.41
CA ARG A 100 -9.65 2.19 -1.70
C ARG A 100 -8.70 2.77 -0.65
N ALA A 101 -8.01 1.93 0.11
CA ALA A 101 -7.05 2.35 1.12
C ALA A 101 -5.86 3.10 0.49
N ARG A 102 -5.29 2.57 -0.60
CA ARG A 102 -4.22 3.23 -1.37
C ARG A 102 -4.65 4.59 -1.90
N LEU A 103 -5.84 4.69 -2.49
CA LEU A 103 -6.37 5.97 -2.96
C LEU A 103 -6.52 7.00 -1.83
N ARG A 104 -7.03 6.58 -0.67
CA ARG A 104 -7.15 7.45 0.51
C ARG A 104 -5.78 7.91 1.02
N TYR A 105 -4.80 7.00 1.07
CA TYR A 105 -3.43 7.32 1.43
C TYR A 105 -2.84 8.38 0.50
N GLU A 106 -2.92 8.18 -0.83
CA GLU A 106 -2.40 9.11 -1.82
C GLU A 106 -3.05 10.49 -1.75
N GLN A 107 -4.37 10.56 -1.56
CA GLN A 107 -5.08 11.82 -1.42
C GLN A 107 -4.59 12.63 -0.22
N ILE A 108 -4.43 11.98 0.94
CA ILE A 108 -3.97 12.64 2.15
C ILE A 108 -2.50 13.05 2.03
N ASP A 109 -1.65 12.21 1.44
CA ASP A 109 -0.23 12.52 1.25
C ASP A 109 -0.01 13.68 0.27
N ARG A 110 -0.82 13.78 -0.80
CA ARG A 110 -0.83 14.95 -1.70
C ARG A 110 -1.21 16.22 -0.94
N VAL A 111 -2.24 16.18 -0.10
CA VAL A 111 -2.66 17.34 0.70
C VAL A 111 -1.56 17.73 1.70
N ARG A 112 -0.98 16.75 2.40
CA ARG A 112 0.15 16.95 3.32
C ARG A 112 1.33 17.61 2.61
N SER A 113 1.73 17.10 1.46
CA SER A 113 2.86 17.61 0.67
C SER A 113 2.63 19.05 0.23
N ARG A 114 1.42 19.41 -0.21
CA ARG A 114 1.06 20.80 -0.54
C ARG A 114 1.16 21.73 0.68
N LYS A 115 0.67 21.28 1.84
CA LYS A 115 0.72 22.09 3.08
C LYS A 115 2.16 22.26 3.60
N LEU A 116 2.97 21.22 3.50
CA LEU A 116 4.41 21.29 3.79
C LEU A 116 5.11 22.30 2.89
N GLY A 117 4.87 22.24 1.57
CA GLY A 117 5.43 23.19 0.62
C GLY A 117 5.04 24.64 0.91
N ALA A 118 3.76 24.89 1.22
CA ALA A 118 3.28 26.22 1.59
C ALA A 118 3.96 26.75 2.88
N LEU A 119 4.11 25.91 3.90
CA LEU A 119 4.78 26.25 5.15
C LEU A 119 6.26 26.61 4.92
N GLU A 120 6.94 25.84 4.06
CA GLU A 120 8.34 26.05 3.74
C GLU A 120 8.55 27.34 2.93
N LEU A 121 7.66 27.65 1.99
CA LEU A 121 7.68 28.92 1.26
C LEU A 121 7.48 30.12 2.21
N GLU A 122 6.54 30.01 3.14
CA GLU A 122 6.28 31.06 4.13
C GLU A 122 7.49 31.27 5.04
N LYS A 123 8.13 30.18 5.47
CA LYS A 123 9.37 30.23 6.27
C LYS A 123 10.48 30.94 5.50
N ARG A 124 10.75 30.56 4.25
CA ARG A 124 11.76 31.20 3.40
C ARG A 124 11.48 32.68 3.15
N ALA A 125 10.21 33.06 2.97
CA ALA A 125 9.85 34.46 2.80
C ALA A 125 10.13 35.28 4.07
N ARG A 126 9.88 34.71 5.26
CA ARG A 126 10.21 35.34 6.53
C ARG A 126 11.72 35.45 6.77
N ASP A 127 12.46 34.39 6.45
CA ASP A 127 13.91 34.34 6.61
C ASP A 127 14.58 35.37 5.69
N ARG A 128 14.20 35.44 4.41
CA ARG A 128 14.70 36.47 3.48
C ARG A 128 14.41 37.89 3.96
N LYS A 129 13.20 38.15 4.46
CA LYS A 129 12.84 39.47 4.99
C LYS A 129 13.73 39.86 6.18
N LEU A 130 14.06 38.91 7.05
CA LEU A 130 14.97 39.12 8.17
C LEU A 130 16.40 39.44 7.69
N GLU A 131 16.90 38.67 6.72
CA GLU A 131 18.21 38.89 6.10
C GLU A 131 18.29 40.28 5.43
N ASP A 132 17.28 40.68 4.66
CA ASP A 132 17.20 41.97 4.00
C ASP A 132 17.19 43.14 5.01
N GLN A 133 16.46 42.97 6.13
CA GLN A 133 16.43 43.94 7.21
C GLN A 133 17.80 44.08 7.88
N GLN A 134 18.48 42.97 8.15
CA GLN A 134 19.82 42.97 8.72
C GLN A 134 20.84 43.62 7.78
N ALA A 135 20.79 43.28 6.49
CA ALA A 135 21.64 43.88 5.46
C ALA A 135 21.42 45.40 5.35
N SER A 136 20.15 45.84 5.36
CA SER A 136 19.79 47.26 5.33
C SER A 136 20.31 48.02 6.56
N GLN A 137 20.18 47.43 7.76
CA GLN A 137 20.72 48.02 8.99
C GLN A 137 22.24 48.09 8.97
N ALA A 138 22.92 47.03 8.51
CA ALA A 138 24.37 47.01 8.40
C ALA A 138 24.87 48.07 7.40
N TRP A 139 24.20 48.21 6.25
CA TRP A 139 24.49 49.24 5.27
C TRP A 139 24.31 50.65 5.84
N LEU A 140 23.19 50.92 6.53
CA LEU A 140 22.94 52.21 7.20
C LEU A 140 24.01 52.53 8.25
N ARG A 141 24.40 51.57 9.09
CA ARG A 141 25.46 51.74 10.08
C ARG A 141 26.80 52.08 9.43
N ARG A 142 27.16 51.38 8.35
CA ARG A 142 28.40 51.65 7.59
C ARG A 142 28.39 53.03 6.93
N ARG A 143 27.25 53.46 6.38
CA ARG A 143 27.12 54.79 5.78
C ARG A 143 27.26 55.89 6.82
N LEU A 144 26.61 55.74 7.98
CA LEU A 144 26.68 56.71 9.08
C LEU A 144 28.08 56.79 9.69
N SER A 145 28.82 55.67 9.78
CA SER A 145 30.21 55.70 10.25
C SER A 145 31.16 56.39 9.25
N GLN A 146 30.98 56.16 7.94
CA GLN A 146 31.73 56.86 6.89
C GLN A 146 31.42 58.36 6.84
N GLN A 147 30.15 58.76 7.04
CA GLN A 147 29.81 60.18 7.13
C GLN A 147 30.45 60.86 8.36
N ARG A 148 30.51 60.17 9.50
CA ARG A 148 31.20 60.67 10.71
C ARG A 148 32.72 60.79 10.52
N SER A 149 33.36 59.88 9.77
CA SER A 149 34.80 60.01 9.47
C SER A 149 35.12 61.16 8.52
N ILE A 150 34.19 61.53 7.63
CA ILE A 150 34.35 62.66 6.70
C ILE A 150 34.07 64.01 7.38
N SER A 151 33.17 64.04 8.37
CA SER A 151 32.79 65.26 9.10
C SER A 151 33.66 65.56 10.33
N ASN A 152 34.58 64.67 10.71
CA ASN A 152 35.57 64.93 11.76
C ASN A 152 36.98 64.53 11.29
N PRO A 153 37.66 65.37 10.49
CA PRO A 153 39.01 65.10 10.02
C PRO A 153 40.07 65.66 11.00
N PHE A 154 40.03 65.27 12.28
CA PHE A 154 41.04 65.61 13.27
C PHE A 154 41.17 64.52 14.33
#